data_AF-A0A7X7ZDI5-F1
#
_entry.id   AF-A0A7X7ZDI5-F1
#
_cell.length_a   1.000
_cell.length_b   1.000
_cell.length_c   1.000
_cell.angle_alpha   90.00
_cell.angle_beta   90.00
_cell.angle_gamma   90.00
#
_symmetry.space_group_name_H-M   'P 1'
#
loop_
_entity.id
_entity.type
_entity.pdbx_description
1 polymer ?
#
loop_
_entity_poly.entity_id
_entity_poly.type
_entity_poly.pdbx_seq_one_letter_code
_entity_poly.pdbx_strand_id
1 'polypeptide(L)'
;MKEKYKLNDILEVIWIDTHSAPTGWMDEEDVNDMIERINNHVMHTVGYFLRENKSYLYILQTYDLQESRRVDGIIAITKGTIKRINKLRSSGK
;
A
#
# COMPACT_ATOMS: atom_id res chain seq x y z
N MET A 1 -18.77 2.94 12.82
CA MET A 1 -18.12 1.99 11.88
C MET A 1 -17.09 1.19 12.66
N LYS A 2 -17.06 -0.14 12.56
CA LYS A 2 -15.99 -0.94 13.19
C LYS A 2 -14.66 -0.62 12.49
N GLU A 3 -13.63 -0.28 13.25
CA GLU A 3 -12.29 -0.06 12.70
C GLU A 3 -11.74 -1.39 12.16
N LYS A 4 -11.40 -1.41 10.87
CA LYS A 4 -10.89 -2.60 10.17
C LYS A 4 -9.45 -2.96 10.58
N TYR A 5 -8.66 -1.95 10.95
CA TYR A 5 -7.25 -2.05 11.33
C TYR A 5 -7.00 -1.22 12.59
N LYS A 6 -6.01 -1.62 13.38
CA LYS A 6 -5.53 -0.90 14.56
C LYS A 6 -4.18 -0.27 14.27
N LEU A 7 -3.89 0.86 14.90
CA LEU A 7 -2.58 1.51 14.83
C LEU A 7 -1.47 0.47 15.07
N ASN A 8 -0.46 0.48 14.19
CA ASN A 8 0.68 -0.44 14.16
C ASN A 8 0.39 -1.89 13.75
N ASP A 9 -0.81 -2.20 13.23
CA ASP A 9 -1.01 -3.46 12.51
C ASP A 9 -0.06 -3.52 11.32
N ILE A 10 0.66 -4.63 11.13
CA ILE A 10 1.52 -4.81 9.96
C ILE A 10 0.65 -5.23 8.79
N LEU A 11 0.69 -4.44 7.72
CA LEU A 11 -0.07 -4.68 6.50
C LEU A 11 0.90 -4.93 5.34
N GLU A 12 0.66 -5.99 4.60
CA GLU A 12 1.14 -6.14 3.23
C GLU A 12 0.03 -5.60 2.30
N VAL A 13 0.36 -4.60 1.50
CA VAL A 13 -0.55 -3.94 0.57
C VAL A 13 -0.05 -4.18 -0.85
N ILE A 14 -0.93 -4.70 -1.68
CA ILE A 14 -0.72 -4.93 -3.10
C ILE A 14 -1.58 -3.93 -3.86
N TRP A 15 -0.95 -3.07 -4.63
CA TRP A 15 -1.62 -1.94 -5.28
C TRP A 15 -0.95 -1.58 -6.61
N ILE A 16 -1.64 -0.79 -7.42
CA ILE A 16 -1.15 -0.33 -8.71
C ILE A 16 -0.55 1.06 -8.52
N ASP A 17 0.72 1.21 -8.87
CA ASP A 17 1.31 2.52 -8.98
C ASP A 17 0.94 3.11 -10.35
N THR A 18 0.08 4.11 -10.30
CA THR A 18 -0.45 4.79 -11.49
C THR A 18 0.41 5.99 -11.87
N HIS A 19 1.58 6.16 -11.24
CA HIS A 19 2.57 7.15 -11.60
C HIS A 19 3.83 6.47 -12.13
N SER A 20 4.24 6.81 -13.34
CA SER A 20 5.50 6.34 -13.91
C SER A 20 6.32 7.54 -14.35
N ALA A 21 7.55 7.66 -13.87
CA ALA A 21 8.49 8.64 -14.42
C ALA A 21 9.10 8.07 -15.71
N PRO A 22 9.19 8.83 -16.82
CA PRO A 22 8.92 10.27 -16.96
C PRO A 22 7.49 10.62 -17.40
N THR A 23 6.62 9.63 -17.64
CA THR A 23 5.30 9.81 -18.26
C THR A 23 4.26 10.51 -17.38
N GLY A 24 4.49 10.59 -16.06
CA GLY A 24 3.59 11.22 -15.10
C GLY A 24 2.47 10.28 -14.66
N TRP A 25 1.32 10.85 -14.35
CA TRP A 25 0.11 10.12 -13.95
C TRP A 25 -0.57 9.49 -15.15
N MET A 26 -0.99 8.23 -15.01
CA MET A 26 -1.82 7.52 -15.97
C MET A 26 -3.24 8.09 -15.98
N ASP A 27 -3.90 8.02 -17.13
CA ASP A 27 -5.33 8.31 -17.22
C ASP A 27 -6.19 7.12 -16.74
N GLU A 28 -7.49 7.34 -16.62
CA GLU A 28 -8.41 6.34 -16.07
C GLU A 28 -8.54 5.09 -16.97
N GLU A 29 -8.45 5.28 -18.30
CA GLU A 29 -8.51 4.17 -19.26
C GLU A 29 -7.29 3.27 -19.12
N ASP A 30 -6.09 3.84 -19.06
CA ASP A 30 -4.84 3.12 -18.82
C ASP A 30 -4.85 2.39 -17.49
N VAL A 31 -5.36 3.00 -16.43
CA VAL A 31 -5.47 2.36 -15.11
C VAL A 31 -6.42 1.16 -15.16
N ASN A 32 -7.55 1.28 -15.83
CA ASN A 32 -8.53 0.19 -15.98
C ASN A 32 -7.97 -0.94 -16.85
N ASP A 33 -7.36 -0.61 -17.99
CA ASP A 33 -6.67 -1.55 -18.87
C ASP A 33 -5.55 -2.29 -18.12
N MET A 34 -4.82 -1.56 -17.27
CA MET A 34 -3.81 -2.16 -16.41
C MET A 34 -4.48 -3.10 -15.42
N ILE A 35 -5.45 -2.65 -14.61
CA ILE A 35 -6.16 -3.49 -13.62
C ILE A 35 -6.50 -4.87 -14.19
N GLU A 36 -7.01 -4.91 -15.42
CA GLU A 36 -7.45 -6.11 -16.15
C GLU A 36 -6.29 -7.00 -16.67
N ARG A 37 -5.13 -6.42 -17.00
CA ARG A 37 -4.01 -7.12 -17.66
C ARG A 37 -2.86 -7.59 -16.76
N ILE A 38 -2.82 -7.24 -15.46
CA ILE A 38 -1.53 -7.18 -14.72
C ILE A 38 -0.79 -8.50 -14.45
N ASN A 39 0.50 -8.51 -14.83
CA ASN A 39 1.61 -9.03 -14.01
C ASN A 39 2.78 -8.03 -13.76
N ASN A 40 2.93 -6.93 -14.53
CA ASN A 40 4.21 -6.20 -14.55
C ASN A 40 4.31 -4.88 -13.75
N HIS A 41 3.21 -4.31 -13.21
CA HIS A 41 3.24 -3.01 -12.48
C HIS A 41 2.51 -3.08 -11.12
N VAL A 42 2.53 -4.27 -10.50
CA VAL A 42 2.01 -4.44 -9.14
C VAL A 42 3.08 -4.01 -8.14
N MET A 43 2.76 -3.05 -7.29
CA MET A 43 3.59 -2.70 -6.15
C MET A 43 3.23 -3.54 -4.94
N HIS A 44 4.27 -3.98 -4.24
CA HIS A 44 4.16 -4.66 -2.95
C HIS A 44 4.76 -3.75 -1.87
N THR A 45 3.94 -3.37 -0.90
CA THR A 45 4.40 -2.55 0.22
C THR A 45 4.05 -3.23 1.53
N VAL A 46 5.05 -3.44 2.38
CA VAL A 46 4.86 -3.88 3.77
C VAL A 46 5.13 -2.70 4.69
N GLY A 47 4.21 -2.41 5.59
CA GLY A 47 4.34 -1.29 6.52
C GLY A 47 3.36 -1.36 7.68
N TYR A 48 3.49 -0.42 8.61
CA TYR A 48 2.61 -0.33 9.78
C TYR A 48 1.41 0.56 9.46
N PHE A 49 0.20 0.07 9.73
CA PHE A 49 -1.02 0.86 9.63
C PHE A 49 -0.92 2.09 10.54
N LEU A 50 -1.11 3.27 9.94
CA LEU A 50 -1.15 4.54 10.67
C LEU A 50 -2.60 5.01 10.86
N ARG A 51 -3.32 5.18 9.74
CA ARG A 51 -4.72 5.62 9.69
C ARG A 51 -5.32 5.35 8.30
N GLU A 52 -6.63 5.43 8.18
CA GLU A 52 -7.30 5.52 6.88
C GLU A 52 -8.34 6.65 6.89
N ASN A 53 -8.62 7.20 5.71
CA ASN A 53 -9.78 8.06 5.50
C ASN A 53 -10.63 7.52 4.33
N LYS A 54 -11.57 8.33 3.81
CA LYS A 54 -12.44 7.91 2.71
C LYS A 54 -11.66 7.52 1.45
N SER A 55 -10.55 8.20 1.16
CA SER A 55 -9.83 8.09 -0.11
C SER A 55 -8.51 7.32 -0.01
N TYR A 56 -7.88 7.31 1.16
CA TYR A 56 -6.50 6.83 1.33
C TYR A 56 -6.34 5.85 2.49
N LEU A 57 -5.41 4.92 2.31
CA LEU A 57 -4.76 4.12 3.35
C LEU A 57 -3.37 4.71 3.60
N TYR A 58 -3.06 5.06 4.84
CA TYR A 58 -1.74 5.55 5.24
C TYR A 58 -0.99 4.46 5.98
N ILE A 59 0.19 4.08 5.47
CA ILE A 59 1.10 3.14 6.14
C ILE A 59 2.46 3.80 6.34
N LEU A 60 3.10 3.48 7.46
CA LEU A 60 4.49 3.83 7.73
C LEU A 60 5.37 2.83 7.00
N GLN A 61 6.16 3.32 6.05
CA GLN A 61 7.08 2.52 5.26
C GLN A 61 8.37 2.29 6.05
N THR A 62 8.81 1.03 6.10
CA THR A 62 10.11 0.64 6.66
C THR A 62 10.88 -0.12 5.59
N TYR A 63 12.10 0.33 5.27
CA TYR A 63 13.04 -0.48 4.51
C TYR A 63 13.81 -1.37 5.48
N ASP A 64 14.02 -2.61 5.06
CA ASP A 64 14.74 -3.66 5.79
C ASP A 64 13.94 -4.30 6.94
N LEU A 65 13.23 -5.39 6.60
CA LEU A 65 12.47 -6.22 7.55
C LEU A 65 13.36 -6.92 8.59
N GLN A 66 14.69 -6.86 8.45
CA GLN A 66 15.58 -7.64 9.30
C GLN A 66 15.88 -6.96 10.64
N GLU A 67 16.40 -5.73 10.72
CA GLU A 67 16.79 -5.19 12.06
C GLU A 67 16.69 -3.65 12.23
N SER A 68 16.24 -2.92 11.22
CA SER A 68 16.19 -1.45 11.26
C SER A 68 14.76 -0.95 11.45
N ARG A 69 14.42 -0.47 12.65
CA ARG A 69 13.16 0.25 12.94
C ARG A 69 13.14 1.67 12.32
N ARG A 70 13.88 1.92 11.25
CA ARG A 70 13.90 3.23 10.59
C ARG A 70 12.64 3.35 9.75
N VAL A 71 11.76 4.24 10.20
CA VAL A 71 10.65 4.74 9.39
C VAL A 71 11.27 5.63 8.32
N ASP A 72 11.09 5.25 7.06
CA ASP A 72 11.58 6.03 5.91
C ASP A 72 10.57 7.11 5.52
N GLY A 73 9.28 6.83 5.68
CA GLY A 73 8.23 7.81 5.42
C GLY A 73 6.83 7.29 5.66
N ILE A 74 5.86 8.12 5.30
CA ILE A 74 4.44 7.75 5.24
C ILE A 74 4.08 7.64 3.76
N ILE A 75 3.59 6.49 3.35
CA ILE A 75 3.00 6.31 2.02
C ILE A 75 1.47 6.40 2.14
N ALA A 76 0.87 7.20 1.27
CA ALA A 76 -0.57 7.37 1.15
C ALA A 76 -1.04 6.64 -0.12
N ILE A 77 -1.71 5.50 0.05
CA ILE A 77 -2.17 4.67 -1.06
C ILE A 77 -3.64 4.95 -1.31
N THR A 78 -3.99 5.36 -2.54
CA THR A 78 -5.37 5.61 -2.95
C THR A 78 -6.16 4.30 -2.92
N LYS A 79 -7.31 4.27 -2.24
CA LYS A 79 -8.08 3.02 -2.07
C LYS A 79 -8.56 2.39 -3.39
N GLY A 80 -8.80 3.19 -4.42
CA GLY A 80 -9.18 2.71 -5.75
C GLY A 80 -8.08 1.91 -6.46
N THR A 81 -6.82 2.07 -6.07
CA THR A 81 -5.68 1.35 -6.69
C THR A 81 -5.26 0.11 -5.90
N ILE A 82 -5.89 -0.15 -4.74
CA ILE A 82 -5.57 -1.28 -3.88
C ILE A 82 -6.24 -2.55 -4.42
N LYS A 83 -5.44 -3.53 -4.80
CA LYS A 83 -5.91 -4.87 -5.18
C LYS A 83 -6.15 -5.76 -3.97
N ARG A 84 -5.23 -5.76 -3.00
CA ARG A 84 -5.30 -6.63 -1.82
C ARG A 84 -4.59 -6.01 -0.62
N ILE A 85 -5.14 -6.27 0.57
CA ILE A 85 -4.48 -5.97 1.85
C ILE A 85 -4.48 -7.25 2.68
N ASN A 86 -3.28 -7.70 3.06
CA ASN A 86 -3.08 -8.81 3.98
C ASN A 86 -2.59 -8.25 5.32
N LYS A 87 -3.31 -8.52 6.40
CA LYS A 87 -2.83 -8.23 7.76
C LYS A 87 -1.87 -9.34 8.18
N LEU A 88 -0.61 -9.01 8.39
CA LEU A 88 0.39 -9.95 8.88
C LEU A 88 0.17 -10.14 10.39
N ARG A 89 0.22 -11.39 10.86
CA ARG A 89 0.16 -11.66 12.30
C ARG A 89 1.42 -11.09 12.92
N SER A 90 1.31 -10.22 13.92
CA SER A 90 2.44 -9.94 14.80
C SER A 90 2.85 -11.28 15.42
N SER A 91 4.09 -11.71 15.18
CA SER A 91 4.68 -12.87 15.83
C SER A 91 4.65 -12.60 17.34
N GLY A 92 3.59 -13.06 18.01
CA GLY A 92 3.51 -13.01 19.46
C GLY A 92 4.67 -13.80 20.03
N LYS A 93 5.58 -13.11 20.71
CA LYS A 93 6.37 -13.69 21.78
C LYS A 93 5.70 -13.31 23.10
#